data_AF-A0A3M8CU42-F1
#
_entry.id   AF-A0A3M8CU42-F1
#
_cell.length_a   1.000
_cell.length_b   1.000
_cell.length_c   1.000
_cell.angle_alpha   90.00
_cell.angle_beta   90.00
_cell.angle_gamma   90.00
#
_symmetry.space_group_name_H-M   'P 1'
#
loop_
_entity.id
_entity.type
_entity.pdbx_description
1 polymer ?
#
loop_
_entity_poly.entity_id
_entity_poly.type
_entity_poly.pdbx_seq_one_letter_code
_entity_poly.pdbx_strand_id
1 'polypeptide(L)' 'MLSDIERKVLRVIANYSAGRRRTPTVDELCIKTGRNRGGIMTVLEVLAREEYIEWQRSEPDNMTVLEAWERKGPGTWQAR' A
#
# COMPACT_ATOMS: atom_id res chain seq x y z
N MET A 1 3.60 -6.66 -10.62
CA MET A 1 4.12 -7.27 -9.37
C MET A 1 4.67 -6.13 -8.54
N LEU A 2 4.31 -6.05 -7.26
CA LEU A 2 4.73 -4.97 -6.37
C LEU A 2 6.22 -5.13 -6.04
N SER A 3 6.94 -4.03 -5.99
CA SER A 3 8.27 -3.95 -5.40
C SER A 3 8.21 -4.18 -3.89
N ASP A 4 9.37 -4.43 -3.26
CA ASP A 4 9.43 -4.63 -1.80
C ASP A 4 8.92 -3.44 -1.00
N ILE A 5 9.15 -2.23 -1.50
CA ILE A 5 8.66 -1.01 -0.83
C ILE A 5 7.15 -0.87 -0.97
N GLU A 6 6.58 -1.12 -2.15
CA GLU A 6 5.13 -1.07 -2.38
C GLU A 6 4.41 -2.13 -1.55
N ARG A 7 4.92 -3.37 -1.54
CA ARG A 7 4.38 -4.47 -0.72
C ARG A 7 4.45 -4.14 0.77
N LYS A 8 5.55 -3.53 1.22
CA LYS A 8 5.70 -3.09 2.61
C LYS A 8 4.68 -2.01 2.96
N VAL A 9 4.51 -0.98 2.12
CA VAL A 9 3.53 0.09 2.34
C VAL A 9 2.12 -0.47 2.38
N LEU A 10 1.73 -1.30 1.40
CA LEU A 10 0.43 -1.95 1.36
C LEU A 10 0.15 -2.72 2.67
N ARG A 11 1.13 -3.48 3.15
CA ARG A 11 0.99 -4.24 4.40
C ARG A 11 0.81 -3.33 5.62
N VAL A 12 1.50 -2.20 5.69
CA VAL A 12 1.28 -1.24 6.77
C VAL A 12 -0.14 -0.68 6.72
N ILE A 13 -0.63 -0.29 5.54
CA ILE A 13 -2.00 0.23 5.36
C ILE A 13 -3.03 -0.81 5.78
N ALA A 14 -2.91 -2.04 5.27
CA ALA A 14 -3.81 -3.15 5.61
C ALA A 14 -3.83 -3.44 7.12
N ASN A 15 -2.67 -3.44 7.78
CA ASN A 15 -2.57 -3.67 9.22
C ASN A 15 -3.24 -2.56 10.04
N TYR A 16 -3.14 -1.31 9.60
CA TYR A 16 -3.84 -0.18 10.23
C TYR A 16 -5.36 -0.32 10.05
N SER A 17 -5.81 -0.60 8.83
CA SER A 17 -7.23 -0.76 8.53
C SER A 17 -7.86 -1.88 9.37
N ALA A 18 -7.24 -3.06 9.37
CA ALA A 18 -7.74 -4.21 10.13
C ALA A 18 -7.62 -4.05 11.65
N GLY A 19 -6.47 -3.58 12.14
CA GLY A 19 -6.17 -3.55 13.58
C GLY A 19 -6.62 -2.28 14.31
N ARG A 20 -6.71 -1.15 13.61
CA ARG A 20 -7.00 0.17 14.20
C ARG A 20 -8.28 0.80 13.68
N ARG A 21 -8.96 0.18 12.71
CA ARG A 21 -10.20 0.69 12.10
C ARG A 21 -10.03 2.10 11.51
N ARG A 22 -8.83 2.41 11.02
CA ARG A 22 -8.49 3.64 10.30
C ARG A 22 -7.30 3.39 9.39
N THR A 23 -7.05 4.29 8.46
CA THR A 23 -5.84 4.28 7.62
C THR A 23 -4.69 5.03 8.28
N PRO A 24 -3.44 4.70 7.91
CA PRO A 24 -2.28 5.43 8.42
C PRO A 24 -2.20 6.81 7.75
N THR A 25 -1.65 7.78 8.46
CA THR A 25 -1.24 9.05 7.82
C THR A 25 0.01 8.85 6.99
N VAL A 26 0.28 9.78 6.07
CA VAL A 26 1.53 9.80 5.30
C VAL A 26 2.76 9.84 6.21
N ASP A 27 2.68 10.56 7.33
CA ASP A 27 3.81 10.65 8.27
C ASP A 27 4.02 9.32 9.02
N GLU A 28 2.94 8.61 9.39
CA GLU A 28 3.04 7.26 9.95
C GLU A 28 3.67 6.28 8.94
N LEU A 29 3.31 6.39 7.66
CA LEU A 29 3.92 5.61 6.59
C LEU A 29 5.42 5.94 6.44
N CYS A 30 5.80 7.22 6.50
CA CYS A 30 7.20 7.64 6.47
C CYS A 30 7.98 6.99 7.61
N ILE A 31 7.48 7.08 8.85
CA ILE A 31 8.10 6.50 10.05
C ILE A 31 8.25 4.97 9.92
N LYS A 32 7.20 4.28 9.47
CA LYS A 32 7.20 2.79 9.39
C LYS A 32 8.03 2.24 8.24
N THR A 33 8.27 3.03 7.21
CA THR A 33 9.01 2.58 6.02
C THR A 33 10.42 3.14 5.91
N GLY A 34 10.73 4.24 6.61
CA GLY A 34 11.97 4.99 6.46
C GLY A 34 12.02 5.81 5.16
N ARG A 35 10.91 5.94 4.44
CA ARG A 35 10.83 6.75 3.22
C ARG A 35 10.43 8.19 3.55
N ASN A 36 10.88 9.12 2.71
CA ASN A 36 10.41 10.50 2.76
C ASN A 36 8.99 10.62 2.18
N ARG A 37 8.36 11.77 2.41
CA ARG A 37 7.00 12.06 1.97
C ARG A 37 6.79 11.84 0.48
N GLY A 38 7.69 12.36 -0.37
CA GLY A 38 7.59 12.21 -1.83
C GLY A 38 7.64 10.76 -2.29
N GLY A 39 8.49 9.95 -1.67
CA GLY A 39 8.57 8.52 -1.91
C GLY A 39 7.29 7.78 -1.51
N ILE A 40 6.69 8.13 -0.36
CA ILE A 40 5.39 7.58 0.04
C ILE A 40 4.30 7.95 -0.95
N MET A 41 4.20 9.21 -1.35
CA MET A 41 3.18 9.67 -2.32
C MET A 41 3.28 8.90 -3.65
N THR A 42 4.51 8.68 -4.14
CA THR A 42 4.76 7.89 -5.35
C THR A 42 4.29 6.44 -5.19
N VAL A 43 4.54 5.83 -4.03
CA VAL A 43 4.07 4.46 -3.75
C VAL A 43 2.54 4.40 -3.66
N LEU A 44 1.90 5.39 -3.04
CA LEU A 44 0.44 5.47 -2.96
C LEU A 44 -0.19 5.61 -4.35
N GLU A 45 0.40 6.40 -5.25
CA GLU A 45 -0.01 6.49 -6.65
C GLU A 45 0.08 5.13 -7.37
N VAL A 46 1.15 4.36 -7.15
CA VAL A 46 1.26 3.01 -7.70
C VAL A 46 0.20 2.08 -7.13
N LEU A 47 0.02 2.05 -5.82
CA LEU A 47 -0.98 1.18 -5.18
C LEU A 47 -2.40 1.53 -5.61
N ALA A 48 -2.70 2.81 -5.85
CA ALA A 48 -3.99 3.24 -6.38
C ALA A 48 -4.18 2.87 -7.85
N ARG A 49 -3.17 3.13 -8.70
CA ARG A 49 -3.19 2.77 -10.12
C ARG A 49 -3.30 1.26 -10.34
N GLU A 50 -2.68 0.49 -9.46
CA GLU A 50 -2.77 -0.97 -9.44
C GLU A 50 -3.96 -1.45 -8.59
N GLU A 51 -4.94 -0.61 -8.25
CA GLU A 51 -6.21 -1.03 -7.61
C GLU A 51 -6.03 -1.90 -6.35
N TYR A 52 -5.03 -1.59 -5.52
CA TYR A 52 -4.90 -2.15 -4.17
C TYR A 52 -5.57 -1.26 -3.13
N ILE A 53 -5.62 0.04 -3.39
CA ILE A 53 -6.29 1.04 -2.55
C ILE A 53 -7.08 2.02 -3.43
N GLU A 54 -8.14 2.60 -2.90
CA GLU A 54 -8.68 3.87 -3.40
C GLU A 54 -8.01 5.00 -2.64
N TRP A 55 -7.41 5.94 -3.36
CA TRP A 55 -6.65 7.03 -2.75
C TRP A 55 -6.62 8.23 -3.69
N GLN A 56 -6.64 9.43 -3.11
CA GLN A 56 -6.54 10.69 -3.85
C GLN A 56 -5.46 11.57 -3.26
N ARG A 57 -4.71 12.23 -4.14
CA ARG A 57 -3.56 13.06 -3.75
C ARG A 57 -3.95 14.28 -2.90
N SER A 58 -5.18 14.78 -3.05
CA SER A 58 -5.74 15.90 -2.27
C SER A 58 -5.97 15.56 -0.80
N GLU A 59 -6.24 14.29 -0.49
CA GLU A 59 -6.55 13.80 0.86
C GLU A 59 -5.69 12.58 1.18
N PRO A 60 -4.36 12.75 1.31
CA PRO A 60 -3.44 11.62 1.20
C PRO A 60 -3.46 10.68 2.42
N ASP A 61 -4.08 11.10 3.52
CA ASP A 61 -4.27 10.29 4.74
C ASP A 61 -5.57 9.47 4.70
N ASN A 62 -6.47 9.81 3.76
CA ASN A 62 -7.75 9.14 3.55
C ASN A 62 -7.63 8.14 2.39
N MET A 63 -7.83 6.86 2.70
CA MET A 63 -7.76 5.79 1.70
C MET A 63 -8.69 4.63 2.06
N THR A 64 -9.11 3.88 1.06
CA THR A 64 -9.86 2.63 1.24
C THR A 64 -8.99 1.48 0.78
N VAL A 65 -8.86 0.42 1.57
CA VAL A 65 -8.16 -0.80 1.13
C VAL A 65 -9.11 -1.63 0.27
N LEU A 66 -8.76 -1.84 -0.99
CA LEU A 66 -9.49 -2.71 -1.91
C LEU A 66 -8.98 -4.15 -1.82
N GLU A 67 -7.66 -4.31 -1.74
CA GLU A 67 -7.01 -5.61 -1.71
C GLU A 67 -5.80 -5.56 -0.76
N ALA A 68 -5.80 -6.43 0.25
CA ALA A 68 -4.86 -6.39 1.36
C ALA A 68 -3.59 -7.21 1.12
N TRP A 69 -3.55 -8.02 0.06
CA TRP A 69 -2.43 -8.88 -0.30
C TRP A 69 -2.03 -8.69 -1.76
N GLU A 70 -0.75 -8.93 -2.07
CA GLU A 70 -0.28 -8.86 -3.46
C GLU A 70 -0.99 -9.92 -4.32
N ARG A 71 -1.56 -9.48 -5.46
CA ARG A 71 -2.16 -10.40 -6.43
C ARG A 71 -1.05 -11.20 -7.11
N LYS A 72 -1.19 -12.53 -7.11
CA LYS A 72 -0.28 -13.41 -7.85
C LYS A 72 -0.41 -13.07 -9.34
N GLY A 73 0.69 -12.70 -9.99
CA GLY A 73 0.72 -12.54 -11.44
C GLY A 73 0.46 -13.86 -12.18
N PRO A 74 0.15 -13.82 -13.48
CA PRO A 74 0.00 -15.05 -14.26
C PRO A 74 1.34 -15.80 -14.36
N GLY A 75 1.42 -16.97 -13.72
CA GLY A 75 2.54 -17.93 -13.76
C GLY A 75 3.57 -17.71 -12.64
N THR A 76 4.00 -18.71 -11.86
CA THR A 76 4.08 -20.15 -12.10
C THR A 76 3.84 -20.93 -10.79
N TRP A 77 2.75 -21.69 -10.71
CA TRP A 77 2.74 -22.93 -9.95
C TRP A 77 3.07 -24.05 -10.93
N GLN A 78 4.35 -24.41 -11.05
CA GLN A 78 4.73 -25.78 -11.38
C GLN A 78 5.22 -26.40 -10.08
N ALA A 79 4.31 -27.01 -9.32
CA ALA A 79 4.70 -27.98 -8.32
C ALA A 79 5.08 -29.26 -9.07
N ARG A 80 6.33 -29.70 -8.88
CA ARG A 80 6.78 -31.07 -9.17
C ARG A 80 6.28 -32.00 -8.07
#